data_AF-A0A538A595-F1
#
_entry.id   AF-A0A538A595-F1
#
_cell.length_a   1.000
_cell.length_b   1.000
_cell.length_c   1.000
_cell.angle_alpha   90.00
_cell.angle_beta   90.00
_cell.angle_gamma   90.00
#
_symmetry.space_group_name_H-M   'P 1'
#
loop_
_entity.id
_entity.type
_entity.pdbx_description
1 polymer ?
#
loop_
_entity_poly.entity_id
_entity_poly.type
_entity_poly.pdbx_seq_one_letter_code
_entity_poly.pdbx_strand_id
1 'polypeptide(L)' 'MNQPDQLAARLREIADRLRSPDVSEEEAEALAREAADLVGKASAEIESDLRAARAEDPS' A
#
# COMPACT_ATOMS: atom_id res chain seq x y z
N MET A 1 -1.48 -11.28 12.65
CA MET A 1 -1.92 -10.18 11.77
C MET A 1 -1.49 -10.54 10.36
N ASN A 2 -2.43 -10.59 9.42
CA ASN A 2 -2.13 -11.01 8.05
C ASN A 2 -1.48 -9.84 7.28
N GLN A 3 -0.82 -10.14 6.16
CA GLN A 3 -0.13 -9.14 5.32
C GLN A 3 -1.06 -7.97 4.88
N PRO A 4 -2.35 -8.19 4.52
CA PRO A 4 -3.28 -7.09 4.20
C PRO A 4 -3.59 -6.19 5.41
N ASP A 5 -3.71 -6.77 6.61
CA ASP A 5 -4.00 -6.00 7.82
C ASP A 5 -2.83 -5.08 8.18
N GLN A 6 -1.59 -5.56 7.97
CA GLN A 6 -0.37 -4.78 8.21
C GLN A 6 -0.24 -3.62 7.22
N LEU A 7 -0.53 -3.87 5.93
CA LEU A 7 -0.57 -2.83 4.90
C LEU A 7 -1.61 -1.75 5.24
N ALA A 8 -2.84 -2.16 5.58
CA ALA A 8 -3.92 -1.24 5.93
C ALA A 8 -3.57 -0.41 7.18
N ALA A 9 -2.97 -1.03 8.19
CA ALA A 9 -2.51 -0.34 9.39
C ALA A 9 -1.44 0.71 9.06
N ARG A 10 -0.44 0.36 8.23
CA ARG A 10 0.63 1.29 7.85
C ARG A 10 0.12 2.46 7.01
N LEU A 11 -0.76 2.20 6.04
CA LEU A 11 -1.37 3.27 5.24
C LEU A 11 -2.21 4.22 6.09
N ARG A 12 -2.90 3.70 7.12
CA ARG A 12 -3.64 4.54 8.06
C ARG A 12 -2.70 5.41 8.90
N GLU A 13 -1.61 4.85 9.41
CA GLU A 13 -0.59 5.59 10.15
C GLU A 13 0.00 6.73 9.30
N ILE A 14 0.36 6.45 8.04
CA ILE A 14 0.86 7.46 7.11
C ILE A 14 -0.18 8.58 6.91
N ALA A 15 -1.44 8.22 6.68
CA ALA A 15 -2.52 9.19 6.49
C ALA A 15 -2.74 10.05 7.74
N ASP A 16 -2.62 9.48 8.94
CA ASP A 16 -2.77 10.21 10.19
C ASP A 16 -1.60 11.19 10.40
N ARG A 17 -0.37 10.80 10.07
CA ARG A 17 0.80 11.70 10.13
C ARG A 17 0.71 12.83 9.13
N LEU A 18 0.28 12.56 7.89
CA LEU A 18 0.11 13.58 6.84
C LEU A 18 -0.99 14.61 7.16
N ARG A 19 -1.94 14.29 8.04
CA ARG A 19 -2.94 15.26 8.52
C ARG A 19 -2.42 16.18 9.62
N SER A 20 -1.26 15.88 10.20
CA SER A 20 -0.66 16.71 11.24
C SER A 20 -0.22 18.06 10.64
N PRO A 21 -0.56 19.19 11.27
CA PRO A 21 -0.05 20.49 10.84
C PRO A 21 1.46 20.67 11.12
N ASP A 22 2.05 19.79 11.93
CA ASP A 22 3.45 19.85 12.33
C ASP A 22 4.38 19.03 11.41
N VAL A 23 3.82 18.35 10.40
CA VAL A 23 4.62 17.58 9.43
C VAL A 23 5.38 18.56 8.52
N SER A 24 6.69 18.36 8.39
CA SER A 24 7.49 19.16 7.45
C SER A 24 7.21 18.74 6.00
N GLU A 25 7.53 19.61 5.04
CA GLU A 25 7.38 19.27 3.61
C GLU A 25 8.21 18.03 3.23
N GLU A 26 9.45 17.94 3.72
CA GLU A 26 10.34 16.80 3.47
C GLU A 26 9.77 15.49 4.05
N GLU A 27 9.22 15.55 5.26
CA GLU A 27 8.59 14.39 5.89
C GLU A 27 7.29 14.00 5.16
N ALA A 28 6.50 14.98 4.73
CA ALA A 28 5.30 14.73 3.94
C ALA A 28 5.61 14.07 2.60
N GLU A 29 6.67 14.50 1.91
CA GLU A 29 7.14 13.88 0.68
C GLU A 29 7.57 12.43 0.92
N ALA A 30 8.36 12.18 1.96
CA ALA A 30 8.81 10.84 2.31
C ALA A 30 7.63 9.90 2.62
N LEU A 31 6.65 10.38 3.38
CA LEU A 31 5.43 9.64 3.72
C LEU A 31 4.57 9.35 2.48
N ALA A 32 4.40 10.33 1.59
CA ALA A 32 3.67 10.16 0.34
C ALA A 32 4.34 9.12 -0.57
N ARG A 33 5.68 9.15 -0.65
CA ARG A 33 6.47 8.18 -1.41
C ARG A 33 6.33 6.77 -0.85
N GLU A 34 6.41 6.63 0.47
CA GLU A 34 6.21 5.34 1.14
C GLU A 34 4.81 4.77 0.85
N ALA A 35 3.76 5.60 0.94
CA ALA A 35 2.40 5.17 0.62
C ALA A 35 2.26 4.71 -0.85
N ALA A 36 2.85 5.44 -1.79
CA ALA A 36 2.84 5.07 -3.20
C ALA A 36 3.54 3.72 -3.45
N ASP A 37 4.70 3.51 -2.84
CA ASP A 37 5.45 2.26 -2.95
C ASP A 37 4.68 1.07 -2.36
N LEU A 38 4.01 1.26 -1.22
CA LEU A 38 3.19 0.25 -0.58
C LEU A 38 1.98 -0.16 -1.43
N VAL A 39 1.24 0.83 -1.95
CA VAL A 39 0.09 0.58 -2.83
C VAL A 39 0.54 -0.07 -4.13
N GLY A 40 1.65 0.37 -4.71
CA GLY A 40 2.19 -0.21 -5.95
C GLY A 40 2.53 -1.70 -5.80
N LYS A 41 3.18 -2.07 -4.69
CA LYS A 41 3.50 -3.49 -4.39
C LYS A 41 2.23 -4.32 -4.23
N ALA A 42 1.27 -3.84 -3.45
CA ALA A 42 0.01 -4.55 -3.22
C ALA A 42 -0.78 -4.75 -4.52
N SER A 43 -0.84 -3.73 -5.38
CA SER A 43 -1.48 -3.84 -6.70
C SER A 43 -0.80 -4.89 -7.58
N ALA A 44 0.54 -4.92 -7.59
CA ALA A 44 1.28 -5.90 -8.38
C ALA A 44 1.08 -7.34 -7.90
N GLU A 45 1.00 -7.55 -6.58
CA GLU A 45 0.68 -8.86 -5.98
C GLU A 45 -0.74 -9.31 -6.38
N ILE A 46 -1.74 -8.44 -6.25
CA ILE A 46 -3.13 -8.73 -6.66
C ILE A 46 -3.20 -9.08 -8.15
N GLU A 47 -2.54 -8.31 -9.01
CA GLU A 47 -2.49 -8.60 -10.46
C GLU A 47 -1.81 -9.94 -10.78
N SER A 48 -0.79 -10.31 -10.00
CA SER A 48 -0.13 -11.61 -10.12
C SER A 48 -1.10 -12.74 -9.76
N ASP A 49 -1.77 -12.63 -8.62
CA ASP A 49 -2.73 -13.63 -8.13
C ASP A 49 -3.92 -13.79 -9.09
N LEU A 50 -4.43 -12.67 -9.62
CA LEU A 50 -5.50 -12.68 -10.62
C LEU A 50 -5.07 -13.37 -11.93
N ARG A 51 -3.81 -13.22 -12.34
CA ARG A 51 -3.28 -13.91 -13.52
C ARG A 51 -3.12 -15.41 -13.26
N ALA A 52 -2.63 -15.79 -12.08
CA ALA A 52 -2.49 -17.19 -11.68
C ALA A 52 -3.86 -17.90 -11.65
N ALA A 53 -4.85 -17.29 -10.98
CA ALA A 53 -6.21 -17.83 -10.89
C ALA A 53 -6.86 -18.05 -12.28
N ARG A 54 -6.63 -17.13 -13.24
CA ARG A 54 -7.12 -17.28 -14.62
C ARG A 54 -6.43 -18.41 -15.40
N ALA A 55 -5.17 -18.71 -15.09
CA ALA A 55 -4.42 -19.78 -15.75
C ALA A 55 -4.80 -21.16 -15.19
N GLU A 56 -5.21 -21.22 -13.92
CA GLU A 56 -5.65 -22.43 -13.23
C GLU A 56 -7.11 -22.81 -13.50
N ASP A 57 -7.89 -21.92 -14.11
CA ASP A 57 -9.28 -22.16 -14.53
C ASP A 57 -9.42 -22.23 -16.07
N PRO A 58 -8.82 -23.24 -16.74
CA PRO A 58 -9.01 -23.44 -18.17
C PRO A 58 -10.39 -24.08 -18.38
N SER A 59 -11.40 -23.24 -18.59
CA SER A 59 -12.66 -23.68 -19.21
C SER A 59 -12.42 -24.23 -20.62
#